data_AF-A0A2P6CA45-F1
#
_entry.id   AF-A0A2P6CA45-F1
#
_cell.length_a   1.000
_cell.length_b   1.000
_cell.length_c   1.000
_cell.angle_alpha   90.00
_cell.angle_beta   90.00
_cell.angle_gamma   90.00
#
_symmetry.space_group_name_H-M   'P 1'
#
loop_
_entity.id
_entity.type
_entity.pdbx_description
1 polymer ?
#
loop_
_entity_poly.entity_id
_entity_poly.type
_entity_poly.pdbx_seq_one_letter_code
_entity_poly.pdbx_strand_id
1 'polypeptide(L)'
;MKNEESTCKKIKEELDNLYSDLKEEKVNNLNHCSECEIDEPNILKINSPYDAVLINTAQDGKGGFIPIGGGRDLNWEAGIGNTKGPNSVKNWIPAYVIKDRAWTNSIYSNANWISYYSNARQKASKEEAYFRIKFNLNTSVDPSQFFLDMKFFADNSVHEIYVNGKPQSIHSSTVLPQVSSGNPYGYVGFQADKEVNIKLMNDWQKCLNEVIVHVKSGAHYVGFLAQNSSNCYEVEPPNYKPSLNIKWGDSDCDCIESTDMEKMIITVCNPFSNISFSNYSIGTIEVFHQNGKKIELLPNGNPSIEVIPKGAFCFGTIKPCSCVSREFVLINNGAKQGKYRFKIAGICYNVELHYDLEDCLEFSICKD
;
A
#
# COMPACT_ATOMS: atom_id res chain seq x y z
N MET A 1 -38.47 27.88 -1.78
CA MET A 1 -37.01 27.84 -1.56
C MET A 1 -36.49 28.77 -0.46
N LYS A 2 -37.15 29.89 -0.08
CA LYS A 2 -36.67 30.75 1.05
C LYS A 2 -36.97 30.22 2.47
N ASN A 3 -37.63 29.06 2.62
CA ASN A 3 -38.11 28.56 3.92
C ASN A 3 -37.25 27.42 4.50
N GLU A 4 -36.42 26.75 3.69
CA GLU A 4 -35.56 25.64 4.15
C GLU A 4 -34.26 26.13 4.80
N GLU A 5 -33.71 27.23 4.29
CA GLU A 5 -32.49 27.86 4.81
C GLU A 5 -32.70 28.39 6.25
N SER A 6 -33.93 28.78 6.59
CA SER A 6 -34.32 29.21 7.94
C SER A 6 -34.39 28.04 8.93
N THR A 7 -34.70 26.83 8.47
CA THR A 7 -34.90 25.65 9.32
C THR A 7 -33.57 25.06 9.73
N CYS A 8 -32.63 24.91 8.78
CA CYS A 8 -31.27 24.44 9.09
C CYS A 8 -30.54 25.38 10.06
N LYS A 9 -30.75 26.70 9.92
CA LYS A 9 -30.14 27.68 10.83
C LYS A 9 -30.66 27.55 12.26
N LYS A 10 -31.98 27.35 12.42
CA LYS A 10 -32.59 27.11 13.75
C LYS A 10 -32.13 25.80 14.38
N ILE A 11 -32.09 24.72 13.60
CA ILE A 11 -31.60 23.42 14.08
C ILE A 11 -30.14 23.53 14.53
N LYS A 12 -29.31 24.25 13.76
CA LYS A 12 -27.91 24.49 14.12
C LYS A 12 -27.78 25.28 15.43
N GLU A 13 -28.55 26.35 15.60
CA GLU A 13 -28.54 27.15 16.83
C GLU A 13 -29.03 26.35 18.05
N GLU A 14 -30.04 25.50 17.88
CA GLU A 14 -30.51 24.58 18.94
C GLU A 14 -29.44 23.53 19.29
N LEU A 15 -28.76 22.95 18.29
CA LEU A 15 -27.66 22.00 18.48
C LEU A 15 -26.48 22.65 19.21
N ASP A 16 -26.09 23.86 18.78
CA ASP A 16 -24.96 24.60 19.34
C ASP A 16 -25.19 24.98 20.81
N ASN A 17 -26.43 25.33 21.18
CA ASN A 17 -26.83 25.56 22.57
C ASN A 17 -26.82 24.27 23.40
N LEU A 18 -27.33 23.17 22.83
CA LEU A 18 -27.30 21.86 23.49
C LEU A 18 -25.85 21.40 23.75
N TYR A 19 -24.94 21.64 22.79
CA TYR A 19 -23.52 21.36 22.92
C TYR A 19 -22.79 22.31 23.86
N SER A 20 -23.22 23.57 24.01
CA SER A 20 -22.60 24.47 24.99
C SER A 20 -22.88 24.04 26.41
N ASP A 21 -24.06 23.47 26.67
CA ASP A 21 -24.45 22.96 27.99
C ASP A 21 -23.75 21.62 28.30
N LEU A 22 -23.34 20.87 27.28
CA LEU A 22 -22.56 19.62 27.40
C LEU A 22 -21.03 19.85 27.55
N LYS A 23 -20.53 21.10 27.44
CA LYS A 23 -19.09 21.39 27.49
C LYS A 23 -18.45 21.27 28.89
N GLU A 24 -19.25 21.10 29.93
CA GLU A 24 -18.77 20.74 31.27
C GLU A 24 -19.07 19.27 31.58
N GLU A 25 -18.44 18.30 30.89
CA GLU A 25 -17.86 17.08 31.51
C GLU A 25 -17.37 16.01 30.50
N LYS A 26 -16.26 15.34 30.92
CA LYS A 26 -15.80 13.97 30.62
C LYS A 26 -15.86 13.48 29.17
N VAL A 27 -14.71 13.62 28.50
CA VAL A 27 -14.38 12.90 27.27
C VAL A 27 -14.20 11.41 27.59
N ASN A 28 -15.18 10.58 27.26
CA ASN A 28 -15.00 9.13 27.18
C ASN A 28 -14.78 8.75 25.72
N ASN A 29 -13.64 8.14 25.43
CA ASN A 29 -13.36 7.58 24.11
C ASN A 29 -14.08 6.24 23.97
N LEU A 30 -14.86 6.09 22.91
CA LEU A 30 -15.42 4.80 22.50
C LEU A 30 -14.30 4.00 21.84
N ASN A 31 -14.05 2.78 22.33
CA ASN A 31 -13.12 1.85 21.71
C ASN A 31 -13.85 1.01 20.67
N HIS A 32 -13.18 0.72 19.55
CA HIS A 32 -13.68 -0.23 18.56
C HIS A 32 -13.86 -1.62 19.18
N CYS A 33 -14.86 -2.38 18.74
CA CYS A 33 -15.07 -3.75 19.18
C CYS A 33 -13.83 -4.61 18.85
N SER A 34 -13.00 -4.91 19.84
CA SER A 34 -11.89 -5.84 19.65
C SER A 34 -12.43 -7.26 19.63
N GLU A 35 -12.65 -7.83 18.45
CA GLU A 35 -13.01 -9.25 18.25
C GLU A 35 -11.92 -10.22 18.73
N CYS A 36 -10.76 -9.72 19.17
CA CYS A 36 -9.66 -10.54 19.66
C CYS A 36 -9.90 -10.94 21.12
N GLU A 37 -10.43 -12.14 21.34
CA GLU A 37 -10.70 -12.71 22.67
C GLU A 37 -9.45 -12.98 23.53
N ILE A 38 -8.24 -12.76 22.99
CA ILE A 38 -6.97 -13.01 23.69
C ILE A 38 -6.18 -11.69 23.79
N ASP A 39 -6.69 -10.77 24.58
CA ASP A 39 -5.93 -9.63 25.08
C ASP A 39 -5.04 -10.11 26.24
N GLU A 40 -4.07 -10.99 25.93
CA GLU A 40 -2.96 -11.20 26.86
C GLU A 40 -2.27 -9.84 27.04
N PRO A 41 -2.22 -9.27 28.25
CA PRO A 41 -1.84 -7.87 28.47
C PRO A 41 -0.40 -7.55 28.04
N ASN A 42 0.41 -8.56 27.73
CA ASN A 42 1.82 -8.44 27.39
C ASN A 42 2.13 -8.81 25.92
N ILE A 43 1.14 -9.07 25.07
CA ILE A 43 1.38 -9.32 23.64
C ILE A 43 1.44 -7.99 22.89
N LEU A 44 2.46 -7.84 22.04
CA LEU A 44 2.64 -6.68 21.16
C LEU A 44 1.39 -6.47 20.29
N LYS A 45 0.87 -5.25 20.21
CA LYS A 45 -0.28 -4.89 19.36
C LYS A 45 0.18 -4.13 18.12
N ILE A 46 -0.29 -4.57 16.95
CA ILE A 46 -0.07 -3.95 15.64
C ILE A 46 -1.39 -3.32 15.20
N ASN A 47 -1.50 -2.00 15.32
CA ASN A 47 -2.72 -1.24 15.03
C ASN A 47 -2.76 -0.72 13.59
N SER A 48 -1.60 -0.70 12.94
CA SER A 48 -1.43 -0.26 11.57
C SER A 48 -0.33 -1.08 10.88
N PRO A 49 -0.35 -1.23 9.54
CA PRO A 49 0.80 -1.74 8.79
C PRO A 49 2.11 -0.98 9.10
N TYR A 50 2.05 0.29 9.52
CA TYR A 50 3.22 1.08 9.93
C TYR A 50 3.87 0.62 11.24
N ASP A 51 3.15 -0.15 12.05
CA ASP A 51 3.67 -0.68 13.31
C ASP A 51 4.59 -1.90 13.10
N ALA A 52 4.82 -2.32 11.84
CA ALA A 52 5.74 -3.42 11.51
C ALA A 52 7.14 -3.23 12.12
N VAL A 53 7.58 -1.99 12.32
CA VAL A 53 8.87 -1.66 12.97
C VAL A 53 8.94 -2.11 14.44
N LEU A 54 7.80 -2.33 15.11
CA LEU A 54 7.76 -2.85 16.48
C LEU A 54 8.17 -4.33 16.56
N ILE A 55 8.24 -5.01 15.42
CA ILE A 55 8.64 -6.43 15.29
C ILE A 55 10.17 -6.55 15.08
N ASN A 56 10.92 -5.44 15.13
CA ASN A 56 12.37 -5.46 14.99
C ASN A 56 13.05 -6.15 16.17
N THR A 57 14.20 -6.79 15.91
CA THR A 57 15.00 -7.37 16.99
C THR A 57 15.64 -6.28 17.83
N ALA A 58 15.68 -6.48 19.14
CA ALA A 58 16.13 -5.58 20.17
C ALA A 58 15.43 -4.21 20.17
N GLN A 59 14.18 -4.11 19.75
CA GLN A 59 13.43 -2.85 19.79
C GLN A 59 13.15 -2.43 21.26
N ASP A 60 13.23 -1.14 21.57
CA ASP A 60 13.20 -0.60 22.96
C ASP A 60 11.82 -0.08 23.43
N GLY A 61 10.77 -0.33 22.67
CA GLY A 61 9.41 0.19 22.86
C GLY A 61 9.24 1.66 22.46
N LYS A 62 10.31 2.38 22.10
CA LYS A 62 10.32 3.83 21.85
C LYS A 62 10.79 4.21 20.44
N GLY A 63 10.88 3.22 19.55
CA GLY A 63 11.33 3.39 18.17
C GLY A 63 12.86 3.34 18.00
N GLY A 64 13.61 3.09 19.08
CA GLY A 64 15.05 2.84 19.06
C GLY A 64 15.37 1.36 19.21
N PHE A 65 16.56 1.07 19.72
CA PHE A 65 16.98 -0.29 20.04
C PHE A 65 17.69 -0.36 21.40
N ILE A 66 17.59 -1.52 22.04
CA ILE A 66 18.34 -1.90 23.23
C ILE A 66 19.80 -2.11 22.82
N PRO A 67 20.78 -1.39 23.43
CA PRO A 67 22.19 -1.58 23.10
C PRO A 67 22.69 -2.99 23.39
N ILE A 68 23.75 -3.41 22.69
CA ILE A 68 24.46 -4.67 22.97
C ILE A 68 24.87 -4.74 24.44
N GLY A 69 24.52 -5.82 25.12
CA GLY A 69 24.74 -6.01 26.55
C GLY A 69 23.67 -5.34 27.44
N GLY A 70 22.67 -4.69 26.85
CA GLY A 70 21.59 -3.99 27.56
C GLY A 70 20.52 -4.89 28.18
N GLY A 71 20.63 -6.21 28.05
CA GLY A 71 19.75 -7.18 28.70
C GLY A 71 19.04 -8.10 27.71
N ARG A 72 17.71 -8.15 27.81
CA ARG A 72 16.82 -9.01 27.03
C ARG A 72 16.00 -8.19 26.04
N ASP A 73 15.66 -8.80 24.92
CA ASP A 73 14.63 -8.30 24.02
C ASP A 73 13.27 -8.26 24.73
N LEU A 74 12.44 -7.27 24.38
CA LEU A 74 11.11 -7.09 24.97
C LEU A 74 10.07 -8.05 24.38
N ASN A 75 10.20 -8.40 23.10
CA ASN A 75 9.17 -9.11 22.34
C ASN A 75 9.68 -10.40 21.70
N TRP A 76 10.98 -10.47 21.38
CA TRP A 76 11.57 -11.68 20.81
C TRP A 76 11.99 -12.67 21.89
N GLU A 77 11.65 -13.92 21.64
CA GLU A 77 12.13 -15.09 22.37
C GLU A 77 13.09 -15.88 21.50
N ALA A 78 13.94 -16.68 22.15
CA ALA A 78 14.82 -17.63 21.50
C ALA A 78 14.69 -19.01 22.16
N GLY A 79 14.91 -20.05 21.38
CA GLY A 79 14.90 -21.43 21.85
C GLY A 79 15.80 -22.32 21.02
N ILE A 80 16.26 -23.41 21.62
CA ILE A 80 17.05 -24.45 20.93
C ILE A 80 16.16 -25.65 20.65
N GLY A 81 16.15 -26.07 19.39
CA GLY A 81 15.36 -27.21 18.91
C GLY A 81 16.21 -28.23 18.18
N ASN A 82 15.61 -28.86 17.17
CA ASN A 82 16.27 -29.78 16.25
C ASN A 82 15.64 -29.66 14.85
N THR A 83 16.16 -30.43 13.89
CA THR A 83 15.77 -30.37 12.48
C THR A 83 14.30 -30.74 12.18
N LYS A 84 13.51 -31.17 13.18
CA LYS A 84 12.07 -31.43 13.03
C LYS A 84 11.22 -30.14 13.03
N GLY A 85 11.84 -28.97 13.19
CA GLY A 85 11.15 -27.68 13.13
C GLY A 85 10.81 -27.09 14.50
N PRO A 86 10.04 -25.98 14.54
CA PRO A 86 9.84 -25.18 15.75
C PRO A 86 9.15 -25.93 16.90
N ASN A 87 8.31 -26.92 16.61
CA ASN A 87 7.66 -27.77 17.62
C ASN A 87 8.64 -28.62 18.44
N SER A 88 9.91 -28.70 18.03
CA SER A 88 10.96 -29.37 18.79
C SER A 88 11.52 -28.53 19.94
N VAL A 89 11.25 -27.22 19.96
CA VAL A 89 11.72 -26.30 21.00
C VAL A 89 10.92 -26.53 22.28
N LYS A 90 11.61 -26.97 23.34
CA LYS A 90 10.96 -27.25 24.64
C LYS A 90 10.84 -26.02 25.52
N ASN A 91 11.80 -25.10 25.42
CA ASN A 91 11.91 -23.92 26.27
C ASN A 91 12.18 -22.69 25.41
N TRP A 92 11.29 -21.71 25.52
CA TRP A 92 11.47 -20.37 24.98
C TRP A 92 11.89 -19.44 26.11
N ILE A 93 12.86 -18.57 25.86
CA ILE A 93 13.28 -17.53 26.79
C ILE A 93 13.35 -16.20 26.04
N PRO A 94 13.15 -15.04 26.70
CA PRO A 94 13.41 -13.75 26.06
C PRO A 94 14.82 -13.73 25.46
N ALA A 95 15.00 -13.29 24.23
CA ALA A 95 16.32 -13.34 23.60
C ALA A 95 17.28 -12.36 24.29
N TYR A 96 18.57 -12.68 24.37
CA TYR A 96 19.58 -11.74 24.87
C TYR A 96 19.98 -10.77 23.77
N VAL A 97 20.08 -9.48 24.09
CA VAL A 97 20.59 -8.47 23.15
C VAL A 97 22.11 -8.43 23.24
N ILE A 98 22.78 -9.18 22.36
CA ILE A 98 24.21 -9.43 22.41
C ILE A 98 24.75 -9.74 21.01
N LYS A 99 26.03 -9.43 20.76
CA LYS A 99 26.72 -9.81 19.53
C LYS A 99 28.12 -10.36 19.77
N ASP A 100 28.58 -11.22 18.86
CA ASP A 100 30.01 -11.51 18.74
C ASP A 100 30.75 -10.35 18.03
N ARG A 101 32.07 -10.28 18.26
CA ARG A 101 32.94 -9.28 17.64
C ARG A 101 33.08 -9.44 16.12
N ALA A 102 32.91 -10.66 15.60
CA ALA A 102 33.03 -10.94 14.16
C ALA A 102 31.78 -10.56 13.36
N TRP A 103 30.65 -10.34 14.04
CA TRP A 103 29.40 -9.95 13.40
C TRP A 103 29.43 -8.47 13.02
N THR A 104 28.79 -8.15 11.90
CA THR A 104 28.60 -6.76 11.50
C THR A 104 27.93 -5.97 12.62
N ASN A 105 28.30 -4.71 12.78
CA ASN A 105 27.49 -3.81 13.60
C ASN A 105 26.11 -3.67 12.97
N SER A 106 25.08 -3.51 13.79
CA SER A 106 23.76 -3.17 13.26
C SER A 106 23.87 -1.86 12.47
N ILE A 107 23.44 -1.91 11.22
CA ILE A 107 23.34 -0.75 10.33
C ILE A 107 21.99 -0.04 10.49
N TYR A 108 21.11 -0.59 11.32
CA TYR A 108 19.77 -0.10 11.56
C TYR A 108 19.73 0.83 12.77
N SER A 109 18.93 1.88 12.70
CA SER A 109 18.73 2.83 13.80
C SER A 109 17.79 2.33 14.90
N ASN A 110 17.11 1.19 14.67
CA ASN A 110 16.02 0.67 15.50
C ASN A 110 15.99 -0.86 15.57
N ALA A 111 17.14 -1.52 15.37
CA ALA A 111 17.27 -2.96 15.55
C ALA A 111 18.68 -3.33 16.00
N ASN A 112 18.83 -4.43 16.76
CA ASN A 112 20.13 -4.96 17.15
C ASN A 112 20.13 -6.49 17.28
N TRP A 113 21.33 -7.07 17.36
CA TRP A 113 21.54 -8.51 17.41
C TRP A 113 20.94 -9.12 18.67
N ILE A 114 20.28 -10.26 18.48
CA ILE A 114 19.74 -11.10 19.55
C ILE A 114 20.30 -12.52 19.49
N SER A 115 20.37 -13.18 20.65
CA SER A 115 20.87 -14.56 20.79
C SER A 115 20.12 -15.34 21.87
N TYR A 116 20.14 -16.67 21.79
CA TYR A 116 19.72 -17.55 22.88
C TYR A 116 20.66 -17.49 24.09
N TYR A 117 21.96 -17.27 23.88
CA TYR A 117 22.97 -17.27 24.94
C TYR A 117 23.35 -15.84 25.35
N SER A 118 23.58 -15.62 26.64
CA SER A 118 23.94 -14.30 27.20
C SER A 118 25.23 -13.71 26.67
N ASN A 119 26.09 -14.55 26.10
CA ASN A 119 27.38 -14.19 25.52
C ASN A 119 27.49 -14.62 24.05
N ALA A 120 26.34 -14.89 23.40
CA ALA A 120 26.21 -15.47 22.06
C ALA A 120 26.86 -16.85 21.83
N ARG A 121 27.63 -17.38 22.79
CA ARG A 121 28.47 -18.56 22.59
C ARG A 121 27.67 -19.84 22.73
N GLN A 122 27.48 -20.54 21.61
CA GLN A 122 26.77 -21.81 21.59
C GLN A 122 27.56 -22.95 22.24
N LYS A 123 26.82 -23.94 22.76
CA LYS A 123 27.40 -25.11 23.41
C LYS A 123 27.74 -26.23 22.43
N ALA A 124 26.96 -26.38 21.37
CA ALA A 124 27.13 -27.43 20.38
C ALA A 124 28.00 -26.95 19.19
N SER A 125 28.58 -27.90 18.44
CA SER A 125 29.28 -27.59 17.19
C SER A 125 28.34 -27.19 16.06
N LYS A 126 27.08 -27.64 16.13
CA LYS A 126 25.96 -27.28 15.26
C LYS A 126 24.71 -27.14 16.12
N GLU A 127 23.97 -26.06 15.92
CA GLU A 127 22.78 -25.73 16.71
C GLU A 127 21.63 -25.32 15.80
N GLU A 128 20.42 -25.77 16.15
CA GLU A 128 19.15 -25.39 15.52
C GLU A 128 18.49 -24.37 16.44
N ALA A 129 18.79 -23.09 16.20
CA ALA A 129 18.22 -22.00 16.98
C ALA A 129 16.95 -21.48 16.32
N TYR A 130 15.96 -21.19 17.14
CA TYR A 130 14.69 -20.61 16.72
C TYR A 130 14.49 -19.29 17.44
N PHE A 131 14.17 -18.24 16.70
CA PHE A 131 13.79 -16.93 17.23
C PHE A 131 12.31 -16.72 16.95
N ARG A 132 11.54 -16.34 17.97
CA ARG A 132 10.09 -16.20 17.89
C ARG A 132 9.66 -14.82 18.32
N ILE A 133 8.66 -14.27 17.64
CA ILE A 133 7.86 -13.15 18.13
C ILE A 133 6.38 -13.47 17.95
N LYS A 134 5.57 -13.01 18.91
CA LYS A 134 4.10 -13.08 18.88
C LYS A 134 3.53 -11.68 18.98
N PHE A 135 2.48 -11.41 18.20
CA PHE A 135 1.80 -10.12 18.22
C PHE A 135 0.34 -10.27 17.81
N ASN A 136 -0.51 -9.35 18.27
CA ASN A 136 -1.89 -9.25 17.85
C ASN A 136 -2.00 -8.21 16.73
N LEU A 137 -2.52 -8.64 15.58
CA LEU A 137 -2.95 -7.76 14.50
C LEU A 137 -4.35 -7.25 14.83
N ASN A 138 -4.50 -5.94 14.98
CA ASN A 138 -5.77 -5.29 15.30
C ASN A 138 -6.83 -5.62 14.23
N THR A 139 -8.10 -5.72 14.61
CA THR A 139 -9.22 -6.00 13.70
C THR A 139 -9.39 -4.93 12.61
N SER A 140 -8.88 -3.71 12.85
CA SER A 140 -8.82 -2.64 11.86
C SER A 140 -7.79 -2.87 10.74
N VAL A 141 -6.87 -3.84 10.89
CA VAL A 141 -5.86 -4.17 9.88
C VAL A 141 -6.31 -5.39 9.09
N ASP A 142 -6.47 -5.23 7.78
CA ASP A 142 -6.75 -6.34 6.87
C ASP A 142 -5.50 -7.25 6.75
N PRO A 143 -5.56 -8.52 7.18
CA PRO A 143 -4.44 -9.44 7.11
C PRO A 143 -3.92 -9.65 5.67
N SER A 144 -4.79 -9.51 4.66
CA SER A 144 -4.40 -9.66 3.25
C SER A 144 -3.56 -8.48 2.73
N GLN A 145 -3.58 -7.36 3.44
CA GLN A 145 -2.80 -6.15 3.14
C GLN A 145 -1.59 -5.99 4.07
N PHE A 146 -1.50 -6.81 5.12
CA PHE A 146 -0.38 -6.80 6.05
C PHE A 146 0.80 -7.57 5.47
N PHE A 147 2.01 -7.03 5.65
CA PHE A 147 3.24 -7.72 5.29
C PHE A 147 4.41 -7.22 6.13
N LEU A 148 5.45 -8.04 6.23
CA LEU A 148 6.74 -7.63 6.78
C LEU A 148 7.77 -7.61 5.65
N ASP A 149 8.36 -6.46 5.37
CA ASP A 149 9.57 -6.35 4.54
C ASP A 149 10.78 -6.45 5.46
N MET A 150 11.25 -7.68 5.65
CA MET A 150 12.25 -8.05 6.64
C MET A 150 13.64 -8.11 6.01
N LYS A 151 14.52 -7.25 6.50
CA LYS A 151 15.96 -7.32 6.24
C LYS A 151 16.66 -7.97 7.42
N PHE A 152 17.55 -8.92 7.16
CA PHE A 152 18.18 -9.67 8.24
C PHE A 152 19.60 -10.14 7.97
N PHE A 153 20.27 -10.46 9.08
CA PHE A 153 21.54 -11.18 9.18
C PHE A 153 21.40 -12.35 10.15
N ALA A 154 22.23 -13.39 9.99
CA ALA A 154 22.24 -14.54 10.90
C ALA A 154 23.64 -15.12 11.06
N ASP A 155 23.93 -15.65 12.25
CA ASP A 155 25.06 -16.54 12.47
C ASP A 155 24.51 -17.97 12.67
N ASN A 156 24.55 -18.86 11.67
CA ASN A 156 25.27 -18.77 10.39
C ASN A 156 24.36 -18.46 9.19
N SER A 157 23.18 -19.08 9.11
CA SER A 157 22.21 -18.83 8.04
C SER A 157 20.77 -19.05 8.49
N VAL A 158 19.83 -18.30 7.88
CA VAL A 158 18.39 -18.57 8.04
C VAL A 158 18.00 -19.71 7.10
N HIS A 159 17.49 -20.79 7.69
CA HIS A 159 17.04 -21.97 6.96
C HIS A 159 15.57 -21.86 6.54
N GLU A 160 14.72 -21.35 7.41
CA GLU A 160 13.28 -21.21 7.16
C GLU A 160 12.71 -20.08 8.03
N ILE A 161 11.61 -19.49 7.56
CA ILE A 161 10.75 -18.60 8.35
C ILE A 161 9.35 -19.20 8.35
N TYR A 162 8.73 -19.27 9.52
CA TYR A 162 7.36 -19.72 9.70
C TYR A 162 6.47 -18.53 10.07
N VAL A 163 5.35 -18.38 9.39
CA VAL A 163 4.26 -17.48 9.77
C VAL A 163 3.07 -18.35 10.16
N ASN A 164 2.61 -18.24 11.40
CA ASN A 164 1.50 -19.04 11.94
C ASN A 164 1.67 -20.55 11.70
N GLY A 165 2.89 -21.05 11.92
CA GLY A 165 3.26 -22.45 11.74
C GLY A 165 3.47 -22.90 10.29
N LYS A 166 3.26 -22.03 9.29
CA LYS A 166 3.44 -22.36 7.87
C LYS A 166 4.78 -21.85 7.33
N PRO A 167 5.56 -22.72 6.66
CA PRO A 167 6.86 -22.34 6.10
C PRO A 167 6.70 -21.33 4.96
N GLN A 168 7.60 -20.36 4.89
CA GLN A 168 7.54 -19.27 3.90
C GLN A 168 8.45 -19.51 2.69
N SER A 169 9.34 -20.51 2.73
CA SER A 169 10.13 -20.93 1.57
C SER A 169 9.29 -21.29 0.33
N ILE A 170 8.05 -21.75 0.51
CA ILE A 170 7.13 -22.01 -0.62
C ILE A 170 6.71 -20.74 -1.37
N HIS A 171 6.77 -19.58 -0.71
CA HIS A 171 6.44 -18.27 -1.27
C HIS A 171 7.68 -17.44 -1.62
N SER A 172 8.85 -17.86 -1.15
CA SER A 172 10.12 -17.12 -1.28
C SER A 172 11.28 -18.08 -1.56
N SER A 173 11.10 -19.00 -2.50
CA SER A 173 12.05 -20.08 -2.79
C SER A 173 13.40 -19.60 -3.36
N THR A 174 13.47 -18.33 -3.80
CA THR A 174 14.71 -17.68 -4.25
C THR A 174 15.51 -17.07 -3.09
N VAL A 175 14.91 -16.94 -1.91
CA VAL A 175 15.51 -16.32 -0.73
C VAL A 175 15.74 -17.34 0.39
N LEU A 176 14.80 -18.27 0.59
CA LEU A 176 14.87 -19.30 1.62
C LEU A 176 14.97 -20.71 1.01
N PRO A 177 15.81 -21.60 1.58
CA PRO A 177 16.83 -21.30 2.60
C PRO A 177 17.92 -20.35 2.06
N GLN A 178 18.52 -19.54 2.94
CA GLN A 178 19.61 -18.61 2.55
C GLN A 178 20.79 -19.35 1.90
N VAL A 179 20.96 -20.64 2.24
CA VAL A 179 21.92 -21.55 1.62
C VAL A 179 21.15 -22.68 0.93
N SER A 180 20.94 -22.55 -0.38
CA SER A 180 20.25 -23.54 -1.22
C SER A 180 21.13 -24.75 -1.59
N SER A 181 22.45 -24.58 -1.57
CA SER A 181 23.42 -25.65 -1.75
C SER A 181 24.65 -25.42 -0.88
N GLY A 182 25.19 -26.48 -0.26
CA GLY A 182 26.33 -26.42 0.64
C GLY A 182 25.98 -26.57 2.13
N ASN A 183 26.92 -26.20 3.00
CA ASN A 183 26.81 -26.38 4.45
C ASN A 183 26.21 -25.13 5.12
N PRO A 184 24.94 -25.16 5.58
CA PRO A 184 24.31 -23.99 6.22
C PRO A 184 24.98 -23.57 7.53
N TYR A 185 25.67 -24.50 8.22
CA TYR A 185 26.39 -24.23 9.46
C TYR A 185 27.77 -23.59 9.23
N GLY A 186 28.21 -23.42 7.98
CA GLY A 186 29.49 -22.78 7.64
C GLY A 186 29.31 -21.50 6.82
N TYR A 187 28.07 -21.01 6.70
CA TYR A 187 27.77 -19.78 5.96
C TYR A 187 28.04 -18.55 6.82
N VAL A 188 28.46 -17.45 6.20
CA VAL A 188 28.88 -16.22 6.90
C VAL A 188 27.81 -15.14 6.84
N GLY A 189 26.55 -15.50 7.14
CA GLY A 189 25.39 -14.59 7.03
C GLY A 189 25.43 -13.37 7.96
N PHE A 190 26.43 -13.29 8.84
CA PHE A 190 26.66 -12.20 9.79
C PHE A 190 27.61 -11.11 9.25
N GLN A 191 28.15 -11.26 8.05
CA GLN A 191 29.01 -10.26 7.42
C GLN A 191 28.20 -9.11 6.80
N ALA A 192 28.77 -7.91 6.76
CA ALA A 192 28.07 -6.69 6.37
C ALA A 192 27.48 -6.71 4.95
N ASP A 193 28.06 -7.49 4.04
CA ASP A 193 27.62 -7.65 2.65
C ASP A 193 26.64 -8.82 2.45
N LYS A 194 26.18 -9.46 3.54
CA LYS A 194 25.29 -10.63 3.52
C LYS A 194 23.88 -10.34 4.02
N GLU A 195 23.48 -9.08 4.05
CA GLU A 195 22.09 -8.69 4.31
C GLU A 195 21.17 -9.40 3.32
N VAL A 196 20.10 -10.01 3.83
CA VAL A 196 19.04 -10.59 3.02
C VAL A 196 17.79 -9.77 3.19
N ASN A 197 17.07 -9.54 2.10
CA ASN A 197 15.72 -8.98 2.14
C ASN A 197 14.68 -10.05 1.77
N ILE A 198 13.63 -10.19 2.57
CA ILE A 198 12.48 -11.04 2.31
C ILE A 198 11.17 -10.30 2.62
N LYS A 199 10.16 -10.50 1.77
CA LYS A 199 8.83 -9.99 2.02
C LYS A 199 7.88 -11.11 2.45
N LEU A 200 7.37 -11.02 3.68
CA LEU A 200 6.41 -11.97 4.26
C LEU A 200 5.00 -11.42 4.09
N MET A 201 4.26 -11.90 3.08
CA MET A 201 2.91 -11.42 2.72
C MET A 201 1.81 -12.46 2.94
N ASN A 202 2.17 -13.68 3.32
CA ASN A 202 1.25 -14.82 3.33
C ASN A 202 0.99 -15.29 4.76
N ASP A 203 -0.15 -15.96 4.92
CA ASP A 203 -0.55 -16.67 6.15
C ASP A 203 -0.81 -15.80 7.38
N TRP A 204 -0.92 -14.48 7.22
CA TRP A 204 -1.40 -13.57 8.26
C TRP A 204 -2.86 -13.83 8.58
N GLN A 205 -3.22 -13.67 9.85
CA GLN A 205 -4.60 -13.79 10.33
C GLN A 205 -4.97 -12.62 11.24
N LYS A 206 -6.26 -12.41 11.48
CA LYS A 206 -6.71 -11.45 12.51
C LYS A 206 -6.20 -11.89 13.88
N CYS A 207 -5.98 -10.93 14.78
CA CYS A 207 -5.56 -11.20 16.15
C CYS A 207 -4.17 -11.87 16.23
N LEU A 208 -4.03 -12.98 16.95
CA LEU A 208 -2.74 -13.54 17.28
C LEU A 208 -2.01 -14.08 16.05
N ASN A 209 -0.82 -13.53 15.80
CA ASN A 209 0.13 -14.00 14.82
C ASN A 209 1.44 -14.38 15.50
N GLU A 210 2.15 -15.33 14.89
CA GLU A 210 3.47 -15.80 15.31
C GLU A 210 4.41 -15.85 14.12
N VAL A 211 5.61 -15.30 14.29
CA VAL A 211 6.72 -15.45 13.36
C VAL A 211 7.82 -16.23 14.06
N ILE A 212 8.31 -17.29 13.43
CA ILE A 212 9.47 -18.05 13.90
C ILE A 212 10.53 -18.09 12.81
N VAL A 213 11.74 -17.64 13.14
CA VAL A 213 12.92 -17.71 12.28
C VAL A 213 13.81 -18.87 12.73
N HIS A 214 14.08 -19.80 11.82
CA HIS A 214 14.96 -20.93 12.05
C HIS A 214 16.37 -20.63 11.55
N VAL A 215 17.31 -20.48 12.49
CA VAL A 215 18.73 -20.26 12.22
C VAL A 215 19.50 -21.56 12.42
N LYS A 216 20.26 -21.96 11.40
CA LYS A 216 21.25 -23.02 11.49
C LYS A 216 22.60 -22.39 11.81
N SER A 217 23.19 -22.76 12.95
CA SER A 217 24.46 -22.19 13.40
C SER A 217 25.55 -23.22 13.66
N GLY A 218 26.69 -23.07 13.01
CA GLY A 218 27.94 -23.72 13.38
C GLY A 218 28.69 -22.96 14.48
N ALA A 219 29.51 -23.68 15.24
CA ALA A 219 30.29 -23.11 16.33
C ALA A 219 31.18 -21.94 15.87
N HIS A 220 31.40 -20.92 16.71
CA HIS A 220 31.16 -20.91 18.16
C HIS A 220 30.01 -20.01 18.65
N TYR A 221 29.30 -19.31 17.77
CA TYR A 221 28.28 -18.33 18.18
C TYR A 221 26.97 -18.51 17.41
N VAL A 222 25.88 -17.98 17.95
CA VAL A 222 24.57 -17.99 17.29
C VAL A 222 23.86 -16.67 17.52
N GLY A 223 23.32 -16.08 16.48
CA GLY A 223 22.60 -14.81 16.58
C GLY A 223 21.73 -14.53 15.37
N PHE A 224 20.80 -13.61 15.57
CA PHE A 224 19.90 -13.12 14.56
C PHE A 224 19.72 -11.61 14.73
N LEU A 225 19.63 -10.90 13.60
CA LEU A 225 19.37 -9.47 13.55
C LEU A 225 18.35 -9.25 12.44
N ALA A 226 17.22 -8.61 12.74
CA ALA A 226 16.25 -8.24 11.73
C ALA A 226 15.64 -6.85 11.96
N GLN A 227 15.52 -6.12 10.86
CA GLN A 227 14.72 -4.90 10.75
C GLN A 227 13.58 -5.16 9.77
N ASN A 228 12.37 -4.87 10.20
CA ASN A 228 11.19 -4.79 9.35
C ASN A 228 10.94 -3.33 8.99
N SER A 229 10.52 -3.10 7.75
CA SER A 229 9.95 -1.83 7.33
C SER A 229 8.51 -2.02 6.88
N SER A 230 7.69 -1.02 7.17
CA SER A 230 6.39 -0.82 6.53
C SER A 230 6.60 0.02 5.28
N ASN A 231 6.32 -0.51 4.10
CA ASN A 231 6.30 0.30 2.88
C ASN A 231 4.85 0.68 2.54
N CYS A 232 4.64 1.95 2.17
CA CYS A 232 3.43 2.32 1.43
C CYS A 232 3.53 1.73 0.03
N TYR A 233 2.50 1.03 -0.44
CA TYR A 233 2.34 0.82 -1.88
C TYR A 233 1.49 1.92 -2.46
N GLU A 234 1.84 2.35 -3.67
CA GLU A 234 0.88 3.04 -4.52
C GLU A 234 -0.21 2.02 -4.89
N VAL A 235 -1.46 2.30 -4.50
CA VAL A 235 -2.61 1.57 -5.04
C VAL A 235 -2.56 1.77 -6.55
N GLU A 236 -2.56 0.68 -7.33
CA GLU A 236 -2.78 0.80 -8.78
C GLU A 236 -4.15 1.46 -8.98
N PRO A 237 -4.21 2.72 -9.46
CA PRO A 237 -5.47 3.41 -9.57
C PRO A 237 -6.36 2.62 -10.52
N PRO A 238 -7.60 2.28 -10.14
CA PRO A 238 -8.47 1.57 -11.05
C PRO A 238 -8.64 2.41 -12.32
N ASN A 239 -8.63 1.75 -13.48
CA ASN A 239 -8.62 2.39 -14.78
C ASN A 239 -10.02 2.97 -15.13
N TYR A 240 -10.45 3.99 -14.39
CA TYR A 240 -11.70 4.71 -14.62
C TYR A 240 -11.51 5.70 -15.78
N LYS A 241 -12.14 5.38 -16.91
CA LYS A 241 -12.06 6.20 -18.13
C LYS A 241 -13.45 6.64 -18.57
N PRO A 242 -13.67 7.94 -18.82
CA PRO A 242 -14.89 8.38 -19.50
C PRO A 242 -14.87 7.96 -20.96
N SER A 243 -16.05 7.86 -21.57
CA SER A 243 -16.18 7.61 -23.00
C SER A 243 -16.20 8.92 -23.78
N LEU A 244 -15.47 8.98 -24.90
CA LEU A 244 -15.46 10.12 -25.81
C LEU A 244 -16.16 9.77 -27.12
N ASN A 245 -16.96 10.71 -27.64
CA ASN A 245 -17.60 10.61 -28.94
C ASN A 245 -17.56 11.96 -29.68
N ILE A 246 -17.41 11.95 -31.00
CA ILE A 246 -17.50 13.14 -31.86
C ILE A 246 -18.62 12.91 -32.88
N LYS A 247 -19.51 13.89 -33.04
CA LYS A 247 -20.59 13.89 -34.02
C LYS A 247 -20.53 15.14 -34.89
N TRP A 248 -21.04 15.03 -36.11
CA TRP A 248 -21.24 16.12 -37.07
C TRP A 248 -22.48 15.82 -37.92
N GLY A 249 -22.97 16.83 -38.63
CA GLY A 249 -24.16 16.72 -39.47
C GLY A 249 -25.47 16.56 -38.69
N ASP A 250 -26.57 16.68 -39.42
CA ASP A 250 -27.93 16.45 -38.95
C ASP A 250 -28.40 15.02 -39.25
N SER A 251 -27.73 14.30 -40.17
CA SER A 251 -28.10 12.94 -40.57
C SER A 251 -26.92 12.04 -40.94
N ASP A 252 -27.16 10.72 -40.98
CA ASP A 252 -26.18 9.71 -41.42
C ASP A 252 -25.77 9.85 -42.90
N CYS A 253 -26.51 10.67 -43.68
CA CYS A 253 -26.22 10.93 -45.09
C CYS A 253 -25.24 12.10 -45.29
N ASP A 254 -24.90 12.83 -44.23
CA ASP A 254 -24.02 14.00 -44.34
C ASP A 254 -22.56 13.58 -44.50
N CYS A 255 -21.91 14.13 -45.52
CA CYS A 255 -20.50 13.90 -45.79
C CYS A 255 -19.71 15.20 -45.63
N ILE A 256 -18.45 15.07 -45.20
CA ILE A 256 -17.52 16.20 -45.10
C ILE A 256 -16.98 16.47 -46.50
N GLU A 257 -17.23 17.67 -47.04
CA GLU A 257 -16.81 18.08 -48.36
C GLU A 257 -15.32 18.51 -48.37
N SER A 258 -14.73 18.64 -49.55
CA SER A 258 -13.31 19.01 -49.68
C SER A 258 -13.03 20.46 -49.28
N THR A 259 -14.05 21.32 -49.34
CA THR A 259 -13.97 22.75 -49.04
C THR A 259 -15.25 23.22 -48.38
N ASP A 260 -15.30 23.14 -47.06
CA ASP A 260 -16.45 23.51 -46.23
C ASP A 260 -16.01 23.86 -44.80
N MET A 261 -17.00 24.25 -44.00
CA MET A 261 -16.84 24.39 -42.55
C MET A 261 -17.90 23.55 -41.88
N GLU A 262 -17.45 22.59 -41.08
CA GLU A 262 -18.31 21.65 -40.39
C GLU A 262 -18.32 21.93 -38.89
N LYS A 263 -19.52 22.07 -38.33
CA LYS A 263 -19.69 22.15 -36.88
C LYS A 263 -19.64 20.74 -36.31
N MET A 264 -18.74 20.54 -35.37
CA MET A 264 -18.49 19.27 -34.71
C MET A 264 -18.86 19.37 -33.22
N ILE A 265 -19.40 18.29 -32.67
CA ILE A 265 -19.75 18.18 -31.25
C ILE A 265 -18.94 17.05 -30.63
N ILE A 266 -18.02 17.39 -29.73
CA ILE A 266 -17.32 16.42 -28.89
C ILE A 266 -18.09 16.23 -27.58
N THR A 267 -18.36 14.99 -27.20
CA THR A 267 -19.10 14.61 -26.00
C THR A 267 -18.26 13.69 -25.14
N VAL A 268 -18.20 13.99 -23.84
CA VAL A 268 -17.54 13.18 -22.82
C VAL A 268 -18.63 12.66 -21.89
N CYS A 269 -18.69 11.34 -21.70
CA CYS A 269 -19.67 10.71 -20.80
C CYS A 269 -18.98 9.92 -19.70
N ASN A 270 -19.57 9.98 -18.51
CA ASN A 270 -19.18 9.21 -17.35
C ASN A 270 -20.15 8.02 -17.17
N PRO A 271 -19.69 6.78 -17.39
CA PRO A 271 -20.55 5.60 -17.25
C PRO A 271 -20.72 5.13 -15.80
N PHE A 272 -19.97 5.69 -14.84
CA PHE A 272 -19.95 5.25 -13.45
C PHE A 272 -21.01 6.00 -12.62
N SER A 273 -21.65 5.30 -11.67
CA SER A 273 -22.69 5.86 -10.80
C SER A 273 -22.15 6.47 -9.50
N ASN A 274 -20.94 6.11 -9.09
CA ASN A 274 -20.33 6.47 -7.81
C ASN A 274 -19.01 7.25 -7.97
N ILE A 275 -18.71 7.74 -9.17
CA ILE A 275 -17.47 8.47 -9.46
C ILE A 275 -17.82 9.73 -10.24
N SER A 276 -17.15 10.83 -9.92
CA SER A 276 -17.13 12.04 -10.75
C SER A 276 -15.76 12.25 -11.38
N PHE A 277 -15.72 12.79 -12.61
CA PHE A 277 -14.48 13.24 -13.22
C PHE A 277 -14.40 14.76 -13.13
N SER A 278 -13.61 15.31 -12.21
CA SER A 278 -13.49 16.76 -12.02
C SER A 278 -12.35 17.35 -12.82
N ASN A 279 -12.47 18.65 -13.14
CA ASN A 279 -11.50 19.40 -13.95
C ASN A 279 -11.19 18.74 -15.30
N TYR A 280 -12.17 18.06 -15.90
CA TYR A 280 -11.98 17.36 -17.16
C TYR A 280 -11.66 18.35 -18.27
N SER A 281 -10.53 18.13 -18.93
CA SER A 281 -10.09 18.91 -20.07
C SER A 281 -9.41 18.06 -21.13
N ILE A 282 -9.42 18.57 -22.36
CA ILE A 282 -8.71 18.01 -23.51
C ILE A 282 -7.77 19.10 -23.99
N GLY A 283 -6.47 18.82 -24.06
CA GLY A 283 -5.46 19.80 -24.46
C GLY A 283 -5.57 20.24 -25.92
N THR A 284 -5.78 19.29 -26.85
CA THR A 284 -5.94 19.61 -28.28
C THR A 284 -6.67 18.52 -29.05
N ILE A 285 -7.29 18.91 -30.16
CA ILE A 285 -7.88 18.02 -31.17
C ILE A 285 -7.14 18.27 -32.48
N GLU A 286 -6.43 17.27 -32.97
CA GLU A 286 -5.67 17.33 -34.22
C GLU A 286 -6.26 16.38 -35.26
N VAL A 287 -6.10 16.69 -36.54
CA VAL A 287 -6.49 15.79 -37.64
C VAL A 287 -5.25 15.18 -38.26
N PHE A 288 -5.34 13.90 -38.59
CA PHE A 288 -4.30 13.16 -39.30
C PHE A 288 -4.93 12.36 -40.44
N HIS A 289 -4.11 12.02 -41.43
CA HIS A 289 -4.44 10.93 -42.34
C HIS A 289 -4.63 9.62 -41.55
N GLN A 290 -5.41 8.67 -42.08
CA GLN A 290 -5.67 7.39 -41.40
C GLN A 290 -4.39 6.63 -41.03
N ASN A 291 -3.34 6.75 -41.84
CA ASN A 291 -2.02 6.15 -41.60
C ASN A 291 -1.17 6.88 -40.53
N GLY A 292 -1.69 7.96 -39.93
CA GLY A 292 -1.00 8.76 -38.91
C GLY A 292 -0.06 9.84 -39.45
N LYS A 293 -0.01 10.06 -40.77
CA LYS A 293 0.73 11.19 -41.36
C LYS A 293 0.01 12.50 -41.05
N LYS A 294 0.78 13.55 -40.73
CA LYS A 294 0.26 14.92 -40.55
C LYS A 294 -0.38 15.42 -41.85
N ILE A 295 -1.39 16.27 -41.69
CA ILE A 295 -2.04 16.98 -42.80
C ILE A 295 -1.01 17.87 -43.50
N GLU A 296 -1.01 17.84 -44.83
CA GLU A 296 -0.11 18.68 -45.61
C GLU A 296 -0.44 20.17 -45.48
N LEU A 297 0.59 21.01 -45.56
CA LEU A 297 0.43 22.46 -45.69
C LEU A 297 0.16 22.82 -47.15
N LEU A 298 -0.77 23.74 -47.37
CA LEU A 298 -1.03 24.42 -48.63
C LEU A 298 0.13 25.37 -48.98
N PRO A 299 0.23 25.88 -50.23
CA PRO A 299 1.29 26.80 -50.63
C PRO A 299 1.37 28.09 -49.80
N ASN A 300 0.26 28.50 -49.17
CA ASN A 300 0.20 29.65 -48.27
C ASN A 300 0.67 29.34 -46.83
N GLY A 301 1.07 28.09 -46.55
CA GLY A 301 1.55 27.64 -45.24
C GLY A 301 0.47 27.15 -44.27
N ASN A 302 -0.82 27.27 -44.59
CA ASN A 302 -1.91 26.77 -43.76
C ASN A 302 -2.19 25.28 -44.01
N PRO A 303 -2.67 24.50 -43.02
CA PRO A 303 -3.06 23.12 -43.27
C PRO A 303 -4.32 23.04 -44.15
N SER A 304 -4.45 21.97 -44.94
CA SER A 304 -5.67 21.75 -45.74
C SER A 304 -6.90 21.35 -44.92
N ILE A 305 -6.71 20.93 -43.67
CA ILE A 305 -7.75 20.67 -42.68
C ILE A 305 -7.33 21.29 -41.35
N GLU A 306 -8.21 22.08 -40.75
CA GLU A 306 -7.94 22.82 -39.52
C GLU A 306 -9.07 22.63 -38.50
N VAL A 307 -8.71 22.57 -37.21
CA VAL A 307 -9.68 22.53 -36.10
C VAL A 307 -9.60 23.84 -35.32
N ILE A 308 -10.77 24.43 -35.05
CA ILE A 308 -10.91 25.64 -34.24
C ILE A 308 -11.84 25.38 -33.05
N PRO A 309 -11.45 25.71 -31.80
CA PRO A 309 -10.18 26.35 -31.42
C PRO A 309 -8.96 25.40 -31.42
N LYS A 310 -7.75 25.96 -31.60
CA LYS A 310 -6.45 25.24 -31.58
C LYS A 310 -5.91 24.92 -30.18
N GLY A 311 -6.77 24.86 -29.17
CA GLY A 311 -6.35 24.81 -27.77
C GLY A 311 -7.23 23.93 -26.90
N ALA A 312 -7.12 24.15 -25.60
CA ALA A 312 -7.78 23.31 -24.61
C ALA A 312 -9.32 23.45 -24.65
N PHE A 313 -10.00 22.32 -24.54
CA PHE A 313 -11.43 22.21 -24.32
C PHE A 313 -11.69 21.85 -22.86
N CYS A 314 -12.32 22.76 -22.13
CA CYS A 314 -12.66 22.56 -20.71
C CYS A 314 -14.11 22.07 -20.57
N PHE A 315 -14.29 20.90 -19.98
CA PHE A 315 -15.60 20.30 -19.71
C PHE A 315 -16.05 20.50 -18.26
N GLY A 316 -15.12 20.74 -17.34
CA GLY A 316 -15.43 20.90 -15.91
C GLY A 316 -15.65 19.55 -15.25
N THR A 317 -16.64 19.44 -14.37
CA THR A 317 -16.97 18.18 -13.71
C THR A 317 -18.00 17.38 -14.50
N ILE A 318 -17.65 16.14 -14.85
CA ILE A 318 -18.56 15.15 -15.40
C ILE A 318 -19.13 14.32 -14.26
N LYS A 319 -20.38 14.63 -13.87
CA LYS A 319 -21.11 13.95 -12.79
C LYS A 319 -21.32 12.46 -13.09
N PRO A 320 -21.65 11.63 -12.08
CA PRO A 320 -21.96 10.23 -12.31
C PRO A 320 -23.11 10.07 -13.32
N CYS A 321 -23.03 9.04 -14.17
CA CYS A 321 -24.03 8.71 -15.20
C CYS A 321 -24.48 9.91 -16.07
N SER A 322 -23.54 10.80 -16.43
CA SER A 322 -23.85 12.04 -17.18
C SER A 322 -22.90 12.28 -18.35
N CYS A 323 -23.28 13.19 -19.25
CA CYS A 323 -22.46 13.60 -20.38
C CYS A 323 -22.36 15.13 -20.47
N VAL A 324 -21.22 15.63 -20.97
CA VAL A 324 -21.01 17.05 -21.28
C VAL A 324 -20.46 17.18 -22.69
N SER A 325 -20.99 18.12 -23.46
CA SER A 325 -20.60 18.35 -24.85
C SER A 325 -19.98 19.74 -25.06
N ARG A 326 -19.11 19.85 -26.06
CA ARG A 326 -18.53 21.10 -26.56
C ARG A 326 -18.53 21.11 -28.08
N GLU A 327 -18.70 22.30 -28.65
CA GLU A 327 -18.61 22.51 -30.09
C GLU A 327 -17.19 22.87 -30.50
N PHE A 328 -16.78 22.44 -31.69
CA PHE A 328 -15.61 22.93 -32.40
C PHE A 328 -15.93 22.97 -33.90
N VAL A 329 -15.10 23.66 -34.67
CA VAL A 329 -15.28 23.76 -36.12
C VAL A 329 -14.13 23.03 -36.80
N LEU A 330 -14.46 22.19 -37.78
CA LEU A 330 -13.54 21.63 -38.75
C LEU A 330 -13.61 22.49 -40.02
N ILE A 331 -12.48 23.01 -40.47
CA ILE A 331 -12.40 23.82 -41.69
C ILE A 331 -11.59 23.03 -42.72
N ASN A 332 -12.21 22.73 -43.85
CA ASN A 332 -11.56 22.08 -44.99
C ASN A 332 -11.26 23.12 -46.08
N ASN A 333 -10.02 23.16 -46.54
CA ASN A 333 -9.55 24.10 -47.57
C ASN A 333 -8.85 23.31 -48.69
N GLY A 334 -9.63 22.67 -49.55
CA GLY A 334 -9.10 21.79 -50.60
C GLY A 334 -8.50 20.50 -50.05
N ALA A 335 -9.12 19.93 -49.01
CA ALA A 335 -8.75 18.65 -48.45
C ALA A 335 -8.83 17.55 -49.52
N LYS A 336 -7.79 16.72 -49.63
CA LYS A 336 -7.79 15.62 -50.60
C LYS A 336 -8.80 14.56 -50.18
N GLN A 337 -9.45 13.92 -51.15
CA GLN A 337 -10.30 12.76 -50.86
C GLN A 337 -9.48 11.66 -50.16
N GLY A 338 -9.97 11.16 -49.03
CA GLY A 338 -9.26 10.17 -48.23
C GLY A 338 -9.92 9.92 -46.88
N LYS A 339 -9.32 9.01 -46.11
CA LYS A 339 -9.74 8.73 -44.74
C LYS A 339 -8.86 9.50 -43.76
N TYR A 340 -9.50 10.20 -42.85
CA TYR A 340 -8.88 11.01 -41.81
C TYR A 340 -9.26 10.47 -40.43
N ARG A 341 -8.51 10.85 -39.41
CA ARG A 341 -8.80 10.54 -38.01
C ARG A 341 -8.52 11.74 -37.12
N PHE A 342 -9.33 11.91 -36.08
CA PHE A 342 -9.01 12.82 -34.99
C PHE A 342 -8.03 12.14 -34.03
N LYS A 343 -7.04 12.91 -33.59
CA LYS A 343 -6.18 12.59 -32.46
C LYS A 343 -6.51 13.57 -31.34
N ILE A 344 -7.06 13.02 -30.26
CA ILE A 344 -7.39 13.76 -29.05
C ILE A 344 -6.21 13.59 -28.08
N ALA A 345 -5.60 14.69 -27.65
CA ALA A 345 -4.40 14.66 -26.82
C ALA A 345 -4.54 15.57 -25.60
N GLY A 346 -3.78 15.26 -24.53
CA GLY A 346 -3.81 16.00 -23.28
C GLY A 346 -5.14 15.86 -22.54
N ILE A 347 -5.69 14.65 -22.47
CA ILE A 347 -6.87 14.37 -21.66
C ILE A 347 -6.42 14.35 -20.19
N CYS A 348 -6.97 15.27 -19.40
CA CYS A 348 -6.62 15.44 -17.99
C CYS A 348 -7.89 15.56 -17.15
N TYR A 349 -7.96 14.83 -16.04
CA TYR A 349 -9.06 14.89 -15.08
C TYR A 349 -8.63 14.30 -13.73
N ASN A 350 -9.35 14.66 -12.68
CA ASN A 350 -9.27 13.98 -11.38
C ASN A 350 -10.41 12.97 -11.27
N VAL A 351 -10.20 11.90 -10.50
CA VAL A 351 -11.22 10.91 -10.18
C VAL A 351 -11.67 11.13 -8.74
N GLU A 352 -12.94 11.43 -8.55
CA GLU A 352 -13.55 11.62 -7.22
C GLU A 352 -14.48 10.44 -6.94
N LEU A 353 -14.06 9.54 -6.04
CA LEU A 353 -14.84 8.41 -5.55
C LEU A 353 -15.81 8.88 -4.46
N HIS A 354 -17.09 8.55 -4.63
CA HIS A 354 -18.13 8.79 -3.64
C HIS A 354 -18.48 7.44 -3.00
N TYR A 355 -18.21 7.31 -1.70
CA TYR A 355 -18.67 6.19 -0.89
C TYR A 355 -19.63 6.72 0.18
N ASP A 356 -20.66 5.95 0.46
CA ASP A 356 -21.52 6.13 1.62
C ASP A 356 -21.21 4.97 2.56
N LEU A 357 -20.74 5.28 3.76
CA LEU A 357 -20.39 4.28 4.77
C LEU A 357 -21.38 4.43 5.91
N GLU A 358 -22.13 3.37 6.17
CA GLU A 358 -22.89 3.24 7.41
C GLU A 358 -21.96 2.68 8.49
N ASP A 359 -21.81 3.42 9.59
CA ASP A 359 -21.10 2.96 10.77
C ASP A 359 -22.07 2.81 11.94
N CYS A 360 -21.86 1.80 12.77
CA CYS A 360 -22.71 1.50 13.92
C CYS A 360 -21.87 1.62 15.19
N LEU A 361 -22.24 2.57 16.04
CA LEU A 361 -21.61 2.77 17.34
C LEU A 361 -22.57 2.30 18.42
N GLU A 362 -22.13 1.32 19.21
CA GLU A 362 -22.86 0.86 20.39
C GLU A 362 -22.44 1.67 21.62
N PHE A 363 -23.41 1.98 22.48
CA PHE A 363 -23.15 2.52 23.80
C PHE A 363 -24.07 1.85 24.82
N SER A 364 -23.57 1.69 26.03
CA SER A 364 -24.35 1.19 27.16
C SER A 364 -24.71 2.35 28.07
N ILE A 365 -25.99 2.48 28.40
CA ILE A 365 -26.47 3.44 29.39
C ILE A 365 -26.38 2.75 30.76
N CYS A 366 -25.62 3.33 31.69
CA CYS A 366 -25.59 2.86 33.07
C CYS A 366 -26.96 3.07 33.73
N LYS A 367 -27.36 2.13 34.58
CA LYS A 367 -28.56 2.26 35.40
C LYS A 367 -28.27 3.28 36.52
N ASP A 368 -29.20 4.20 36.74
CA ASP A 368 -29.15 5.19 37.82
C ASP A 368 -29.03 4.56 39.22
#